data_AF-A0A7M3Z0W7-F1
#
_entry.id   AF-A0A7M3Z0W7-F1
#
_cell.length_a   1.000
_cell.length_b   1.000
_cell.length_c   1.000
_cell.angle_alpha   90.00
_cell.angle_beta   90.00
_cell.angle_gamma   90.00
#
_symmetry.space_group_name_H-M   'P 1'
#
loop_
_entity.id
_entity.type
_entity.pdbx_description
1 polymer ?
#
loop_
_entity_poly.entity_id
_entity_poly.type
_entity_poly.pdbx_seq_one_letter_code
_entity_poly.pdbx_strand_id
1 'polypeptide(L)'
;GSIVKDEAGFIGLLEDENPGELNEALLETLQGFGTWDEVELNGGLMCKGDVLDLGLGDAIETWQDGRRTPLLGSIDHPRGFLTLFTAPPSQLNLNTGERHMEAKLPFGKSLRMHVVGRKSPEDIPWSTVASLNLSTPSLNDGLGQTLEKP
;
A
#
# COMPACT_ATOMS: atom_id res chain seq x y z
N GLY A 1 4.89 -29.44 -15.44
CA GLY A 1 3.73 -28.92 -14.68
C GLY A 1 4.30 -27.97 -13.67
N SER A 2 3.99 -26.68 -13.77
CA SER A 2 4.54 -25.67 -12.86
C SER A 2 3.74 -25.71 -11.56
N ILE A 3 4.40 -26.05 -10.45
CA ILE A 3 3.80 -26.02 -9.12
C ILE A 3 3.88 -24.56 -8.67
N VAL A 4 2.73 -23.91 -8.56
CA VAL A 4 2.62 -22.58 -7.94
C VAL A 4 2.93 -22.76 -6.46
N LYS A 5 3.99 -22.12 -5.96
CA LYS A 5 4.36 -22.13 -4.55
C LYS A 5 4.18 -20.73 -3.97
N ASP A 6 3.52 -20.64 -2.84
CA ASP A 6 3.40 -19.43 -2.03
C ASP A 6 4.76 -19.03 -1.42
N GLU A 7 4.81 -17.91 -0.69
CA GLU A 7 6.03 -17.44 -0.01
C GLU A 7 6.70 -18.55 0.81
N ALA A 8 5.91 -19.29 1.59
CA ALA A 8 6.40 -20.41 2.39
C ALA A 8 6.98 -21.54 1.52
N GLY A 9 6.34 -21.86 0.40
CA GLY A 9 6.81 -22.87 -0.53
C GLY A 9 8.03 -22.43 -1.35
N PHE A 10 8.20 -21.12 -1.59
CA PHE A 10 9.39 -20.57 -2.24
C PHE A 10 10.59 -20.56 -1.28
N ILE A 11 10.38 -20.15 -0.02
CA ILE A 11 11.40 -20.24 1.03
C ILE A 11 11.83 -21.70 1.24
N GLY A 12 10.88 -22.64 1.33
CA GLY A 12 11.22 -24.07 1.44
C GLY A 12 12.01 -24.60 0.24
N LEU A 13 11.76 -24.08 -0.97
CA LEU A 13 12.55 -24.45 -2.16
C LEU A 13 13.98 -23.89 -2.10
N LEU A 14 14.16 -22.67 -1.61
CA LEU A 14 15.48 -22.07 -1.40
C LEU A 14 16.28 -22.75 -0.28
N GLU A 15 15.60 -23.30 0.72
CA GLU A 15 16.21 -24.04 1.83
C GLU A 15 16.61 -25.48 1.42
N ASP A 16 15.79 -26.14 0.60
CA ASP A 16 16.02 -27.53 0.17
C ASP A 16 16.96 -27.67 -1.04
N GLU A 17 17.00 -26.68 -1.95
CA GLU A 17 17.87 -26.69 -3.12
C GLU A 17 18.88 -25.54 -3.04
N ASN A 18 20.17 -25.86 -2.90
CA ASN A 18 21.26 -24.88 -2.91
C ASN A 18 21.38 -24.24 -4.32
N PRO A 19 20.75 -23.07 -4.59
CA PRO A 19 20.36 -22.70 -5.96
C PRO A 19 21.48 -22.01 -6.76
N GLY A 20 22.67 -21.85 -6.19
CA GLY A 20 23.77 -21.08 -6.78
C GLY A 20 23.66 -19.58 -6.51
N GLU A 21 24.37 -18.76 -7.28
CA GLU A 21 24.39 -17.30 -7.09
C GLU A 21 23.03 -16.65 -7.41
N LEU A 22 22.68 -15.62 -6.62
CA LEU A 22 21.47 -14.81 -6.81
C LEU A 22 21.43 -14.24 -8.23
N ASN A 23 20.41 -14.62 -9.00
CA ASN A 23 20.14 -13.97 -10.28
C ASN A 23 19.44 -12.62 -10.06
N GLU A 24 19.61 -11.67 -10.97
CA GLU A 24 19.04 -10.32 -10.86
C GLU A 24 17.50 -10.33 -10.79
N ALA A 25 16.84 -11.27 -11.46
CA ALA A 25 15.38 -11.42 -11.43
C ALA A 25 14.85 -11.89 -10.06
N LEU A 26 15.62 -12.68 -9.33
CA LEU A 26 15.31 -13.15 -7.98
C LEU A 26 15.52 -12.01 -6.98
N LEU A 27 16.54 -11.19 -7.20
CA LEU A 27 16.80 -9.96 -6.44
C LEU A 27 15.68 -8.93 -6.63
N GLU A 28 15.20 -8.73 -7.86
CA GLU A 28 14.04 -7.89 -8.18
C GLU A 28 12.75 -8.44 -7.55
N THR A 29 12.57 -9.76 -7.57
CA THR A 29 11.44 -10.43 -6.91
C THR A 29 11.51 -10.20 -5.39
N LEU A 30 12.66 -10.45 -4.75
CA LEU A 30 12.87 -10.28 -3.31
C LEU A 30 12.72 -8.83 -2.83
N GLN A 31 12.96 -7.83 -3.69
CA GLN A 31 12.73 -6.42 -3.34
C GLN A 31 11.25 -6.11 -3.05
N GLY A 32 10.32 -6.92 -3.55
CA GLY A 32 8.89 -6.85 -3.22
C GLY A 32 8.45 -7.79 -2.10
N PHE A 33 9.32 -8.68 -1.60
CA PHE A 33 9.00 -9.58 -0.48
C PHE A 33 9.24 -8.89 0.87
N GLY A 34 8.25 -8.98 1.77
CA GLY A 34 8.41 -8.58 3.16
C GLY A 34 8.19 -7.10 3.49
N THR A 35 7.71 -6.29 2.56
CA THR A 35 7.35 -4.89 2.83
C THR A 35 5.84 -4.77 3.00
N TRP A 36 5.38 -4.67 4.25
CA TRP A 36 3.99 -4.33 4.55
C TRP A 36 3.73 -2.86 4.21
N ASP A 37 2.52 -2.57 3.72
CA ASP A 37 2.01 -1.21 3.70
C ASP A 37 1.73 -0.74 5.13
N GLU A 38 2.02 0.54 5.38
CA GLU A 38 1.88 1.16 6.68
C GLU A 38 0.94 2.36 6.60
N VAL A 39 -0.10 2.36 7.44
CA VAL A 39 -1.08 3.44 7.57
C VAL A 39 -1.02 3.98 8.98
N GLU A 40 -0.50 5.20 9.14
CA GLU A 40 -0.46 5.87 10.43
C GLU A 40 -1.77 6.60 10.67
N LEU A 41 -2.38 6.35 11.83
CA LEU A 41 -3.58 7.03 12.26
C LEU A 41 -3.22 8.18 13.21
N ASN A 42 -4.09 9.18 13.24
CA ASN A 42 -4.08 10.24 14.24
C ASN A 42 -3.96 9.64 15.64
N GLY A 43 -3.01 10.15 16.43
CA GLY A 43 -2.70 9.63 17.77
C GLY A 43 -1.56 8.61 17.80
N GLY A 44 -0.87 8.38 16.68
CA GLY A 44 0.35 7.56 16.61
C GLY A 44 0.09 6.06 16.55
N LEU A 45 -1.14 5.65 16.20
CA LEU A 45 -1.48 4.25 15.97
C LEU A 45 -1.03 3.85 14.56
N MET A 46 -0.55 2.63 14.39
CA MET A 46 -0.03 2.13 13.12
C MET A 46 -0.79 0.87 12.70
N CYS A 47 -1.41 0.90 11.52
CA CYS A 47 -1.93 -0.27 10.84
C CYS A 47 -0.89 -0.76 9.84
N LYS A 48 -0.55 -2.05 9.89
CA LYS A 48 0.36 -2.66 8.92
C LYS A 48 -0.30 -3.85 8.22
N GLY A 49 -0.03 -4.04 6.93
CA GLY A 49 -0.63 -5.08 6.10
C GLY A 49 -0.69 -4.66 4.64
N ASP A 50 -1.79 -4.89 3.94
CA ASP A 50 -1.93 -4.60 2.52
C ASP A 50 -3.07 -3.61 2.27
N VAL A 51 -2.79 -2.46 1.64
CA VAL A 51 -3.84 -1.56 1.18
C VAL A 51 -4.42 -2.12 -0.11
N LEU A 52 -5.72 -2.39 -0.10
CA LEU A 52 -6.45 -3.00 -1.22
C LEU A 52 -7.02 -1.94 -2.16
N ASP A 53 -7.48 -0.83 -1.59
CA ASP A 53 -8.13 0.27 -2.31
C ASP A 53 -7.97 1.57 -1.50
N LEU A 54 -7.67 2.68 -2.17
CA LEU A 54 -7.62 4.01 -1.56
C LEU A 54 -9.01 4.65 -1.45
N GLY A 55 -10.00 4.21 -2.23
CA GLY A 55 -11.38 4.71 -2.20
C GLY A 55 -11.52 6.17 -2.67
N LEU A 56 -10.50 6.68 -3.37
CA LEU A 56 -10.43 8.06 -3.87
C LEU A 56 -10.81 8.19 -5.36
N GLY A 57 -11.15 7.07 -6.01
CA GLY A 57 -11.66 7.00 -7.38
C GLY A 57 -10.61 6.59 -8.42
N ASP A 58 -11.11 6.22 -9.59
CA ASP A 58 -10.40 5.52 -10.66
C ASP A 58 -9.09 6.21 -11.11
N ALA A 59 -9.04 7.54 -11.04
CA ALA A 59 -7.85 8.29 -11.45
C ALA A 59 -6.65 8.08 -10.52
N ILE A 60 -6.90 7.91 -9.22
CA ILE A 60 -5.85 7.66 -8.22
C ILE A 60 -5.48 6.18 -8.20
N GLU A 61 -6.46 5.29 -8.41
CA GLU A 61 -6.23 3.84 -8.56
C GLU A 61 -5.36 3.54 -9.80
N THR A 62 -5.68 4.12 -10.96
CA THR A 62 -4.86 3.98 -12.17
C THR A 62 -3.44 4.52 -11.96
N TRP A 63 -3.31 5.60 -11.20
CA TRP A 63 -2.02 6.18 -10.86
C TRP A 63 -1.22 5.30 -9.89
N GLN A 64 -1.91 4.61 -8.98
CA GLN A 64 -1.33 3.64 -8.05
C GLN A 64 -0.86 2.37 -8.78
N ASP A 65 -1.63 1.84 -9.73
CA ASP A 65 -1.28 0.62 -10.47
C ASP A 65 0.00 0.78 -11.31
N GLY A 66 0.26 1.99 -11.82
CA GLY A 66 1.44 2.26 -12.65
C GLY A 66 2.73 2.56 -11.87
N ARG A 67 2.74 2.50 -10.53
CA ARG A 67 3.89 2.92 -9.72
C ARG A 67 4.96 1.84 -9.65
N ARG A 68 6.22 2.25 -9.71
CA ARG A 68 7.40 1.37 -9.53
C ARG A 68 8.20 1.71 -8.27
N THR A 69 7.69 2.64 -7.48
CA THR A 69 8.34 3.22 -6.30
C THR A 69 7.36 3.24 -5.13
N PRO A 70 7.85 3.30 -3.89
CA PRO A 70 7.00 3.44 -2.71
C PRO A 70 6.09 4.66 -2.85
N LEU A 71 4.89 4.57 -2.29
CA LEU A 71 3.95 5.68 -2.22
C LEU A 71 3.93 6.23 -0.81
N LEU A 72 4.44 7.44 -0.64
CA LEU A 72 4.39 8.16 0.63
C LEU A 72 3.23 9.14 0.59
N GLY A 73 2.31 9.02 1.54
CA GLY A 73 1.18 9.92 1.71
C GLY A 73 1.30 10.68 3.03
N SER A 74 1.02 11.97 3.02
CA SER A 74 0.77 12.74 4.25
C SER A 74 -0.55 13.48 4.13
N ILE A 75 -1.29 13.51 5.24
CA ILE A 75 -2.61 14.14 5.31
C ILE A 75 -2.50 15.38 6.20
N ASP A 76 -2.86 16.54 5.66
CA ASP A 76 -3.09 17.75 6.45
C ASP A 76 -4.58 17.87 6.78
N HIS A 77 -4.88 17.68 8.06
CA HIS A 77 -6.19 17.97 8.62
C HIS A 77 -6.17 19.39 9.20
N PRO A 78 -6.94 20.33 8.64
CA PRO A 78 -6.98 21.69 9.16
C PRO A 78 -7.51 21.70 10.61
N ARG A 79 -6.64 22.12 11.54
CA ARG A 79 -6.88 22.12 12.99
C ARG A 79 -6.96 23.56 13.52
N GLY A 80 -8.01 23.88 14.30
CA GLY A 80 -8.12 25.17 14.98
C GLY A 80 -9.56 25.56 15.35
N PHE A 81 -9.74 26.52 16.24
CA PHE A 81 -11.08 26.99 16.65
C PHE A 81 -11.88 27.63 15.49
N LEU A 82 -11.18 28.19 14.50
CA LEU A 82 -11.81 28.79 13.31
C LEU A 82 -12.32 27.75 12.30
N THR A 83 -11.81 26.51 12.35
CA THR A 83 -12.23 25.45 11.41
C THR A 83 -13.62 24.91 11.74
N LEU A 84 -14.12 25.12 12.97
CA LEU A 84 -15.51 24.84 13.35
C LEU A 84 -16.54 25.63 12.52
N PHE A 85 -16.15 26.79 11.98
CA PHE A 85 -17.04 27.66 11.22
C PHE A 85 -16.91 27.51 9.70
N THR A 86 -15.82 26.90 9.20
CA THR A 86 -15.52 26.83 7.77
C THR A 86 -15.15 25.43 7.25
N ALA A 87 -15.04 24.43 8.13
CA ALA A 87 -14.75 23.02 7.85
C ALA A 87 -13.99 22.76 6.53
N PRO A 88 -12.79 23.35 6.34
CA PRO A 88 -12.05 23.18 5.10
C PRO A 88 -11.71 21.69 4.90
N PRO A 89 -11.74 21.19 3.64
CA PRO A 89 -11.46 19.79 3.36
C PRO A 89 -10.01 19.45 3.73
N SER A 90 -9.78 18.23 4.21
CA SER A 90 -8.42 17.73 4.46
C SER A 90 -7.66 17.60 3.13
N GLN A 91 -6.35 17.80 3.17
CA GLN A 91 -5.48 17.74 2.00
C GLN A 91 -4.62 16.47 2.07
N LEU A 92 -4.58 15.73 0.97
CA LEU A 92 -3.73 14.56 0.80
C LEU A 92 -2.57 14.94 -0.13
N ASN A 93 -1.35 14.76 0.36
CA ASN A 93 -0.13 14.89 -0.41
C ASN A 93 0.44 13.50 -0.67
N LEU A 94 0.46 13.09 -1.93
CA LEU A 94 1.00 11.82 -2.39
C LEU A 94 2.32 12.06 -3.12
N ASN A 95 3.37 11.39 -2.68
CA ASN A 95 4.71 11.45 -3.25
C ASN A 95 5.14 10.06 -3.69
N THR A 96 5.55 9.93 -4.95
CA THR A 96 6.18 8.71 -5.47
C THR A 96 7.38 9.07 -6.34
N GLY A 97 8.59 8.86 -5.80
CA GLY A 97 9.84 9.29 -6.47
C GLY A 97 9.83 10.78 -6.83
N GLU A 98 9.81 11.09 -8.12
CA GLU A 98 9.79 12.46 -8.67
C GLU A 98 8.37 13.03 -8.88
N ARG A 99 7.32 12.23 -8.67
CA ARG A 99 5.93 12.65 -8.90
C ARG A 99 5.28 13.05 -7.58
N HIS A 100 4.74 14.26 -7.59
CA HIS A 100 3.98 14.86 -6.49
C HIS A 100 2.54 15.07 -6.92
N MET A 101 1.58 14.64 -6.11
CA MET A 101 0.16 14.88 -6.32
C MET A 101 -0.44 15.44 -5.04
N GLU A 102 -1.17 16.55 -5.16
CA GLU A 102 -1.94 17.15 -4.09
C GLU A 102 -3.43 17.04 -4.43
N ALA A 103 -4.20 16.42 -3.54
CA ALA A 103 -5.63 16.19 -3.73
C ALA A 103 -6.42 16.60 -2.48
N LYS A 104 -7.64 17.12 -2.68
CA LYS A 104 -8.58 17.36 -1.58
C LYS A 104 -9.26 16.05 -1.23
N LEU A 105 -9.20 15.66 0.04
CA LEU A 105 -9.86 14.45 0.53
C LEU A 105 -11.38 14.63 0.53
N PRO A 106 -12.14 13.76 -0.15
CA PRO A 106 -13.59 13.80 -0.09
C PRO A 106 -14.09 13.37 1.28
N PHE A 107 -15.13 14.03 1.78
CA PHE A 107 -15.73 13.69 3.07
C PHE A 107 -16.35 12.29 3.06
N GLY A 108 -16.15 11.53 4.13
CA GLY A 108 -16.76 10.21 4.32
C GLY A 108 -16.14 9.07 3.50
N LYS A 109 -15.01 9.30 2.83
CA LYS A 109 -14.26 8.24 2.16
C LYS A 109 -13.39 7.47 3.15
N SER A 110 -13.16 6.21 2.83
CA SER A 110 -12.29 5.30 3.56
C SER A 110 -11.37 4.60 2.57
N LEU A 111 -10.16 4.27 3.03
CA LEU A 111 -9.31 3.29 2.35
C LEU A 111 -9.63 1.90 2.89
N ARG A 112 -9.51 0.88 2.05
CA ARG A 112 -9.73 -0.51 2.41
C ARG A 112 -8.39 -1.19 2.59
N MET A 113 -8.15 -1.77 3.76
CA MET A 113 -6.88 -2.39 4.10
C MET A 113 -7.10 -3.78 4.72
N HIS A 114 -6.28 -4.75 4.32
CA HIS A 114 -6.13 -5.98 5.08
C HIS A 114 -5.04 -5.78 6.14
N VAL A 115 -5.44 -5.69 7.41
CA VAL A 115 -4.52 -5.45 8.52
C VAL A 115 -4.05 -6.79 9.10
N VAL A 116 -2.74 -6.92 9.33
CA VAL A 116 -2.17 -8.14 9.90
C VAL A 116 -2.78 -8.44 11.27
N GLY A 117 -3.17 -9.69 11.47
CA GLY A 117 -3.83 -10.16 12.69
C GLY A 117 -5.33 -9.91 12.73
N ARG A 118 -5.93 -9.31 11.68
CA ARG A 118 -7.38 -9.24 11.49
C ARG A 118 -7.86 -10.37 10.59
N LYS A 119 -9.11 -10.80 10.81
CA LYS A 119 -9.73 -11.91 10.04
C LYS A 119 -10.33 -11.46 8.71
N SER A 120 -10.62 -10.16 8.59
CA SER A 120 -11.25 -9.57 7.41
C SER A 120 -10.63 -8.21 7.15
N PRO A 121 -10.63 -7.74 5.89
CA PRO A 121 -10.28 -6.36 5.58
C PRO A 121 -11.14 -5.36 6.37
N GLU A 122 -10.56 -4.21 6.68
CA GLU A 122 -11.20 -3.12 7.40
C GLU A 122 -11.19 -1.85 6.54
N ASP A 123 -12.26 -1.06 6.66
CA ASP A 123 -12.35 0.27 6.07
C ASP A 123 -11.82 1.30 7.07
N ILE A 124 -10.70 1.93 6.74
CA ILE A 124 -10.05 2.96 7.55
C ILE A 124 -10.49 4.33 7.01
N PRO A 125 -11.26 5.12 7.78
CA PRO A 125 -11.71 6.44 7.32
C PRO A 125 -10.53 7.37 7.07
N TRP A 126 -10.53 8.10 5.96
CA TRP A 126 -9.46 9.06 5.66
C TRP A 126 -9.33 10.18 6.71
N SER A 127 -10.40 10.45 7.46
CA SER A 127 -10.38 11.40 8.57
C SER A 127 -9.52 10.94 9.76
N THR A 128 -9.19 9.65 9.85
CA THR A 128 -8.35 9.11 10.91
C THR A 128 -6.90 8.95 10.49
N VAL A 129 -6.58 9.01 9.19
CA VAL A 129 -5.23 8.76 8.66
C VAL A 129 -4.36 10.02 8.75
N ALA A 130 -3.17 9.89 9.32
CA ALA A 130 -2.15 10.95 9.39
C ALA A 130 -1.09 10.82 8.29
N SER A 131 -0.62 9.59 8.03
CA SER A 131 0.38 9.31 7.00
C SER A 131 0.22 7.92 6.41
N LEU A 132 0.79 7.71 5.23
CA LEU A 132 0.80 6.46 4.48
C LEU A 132 2.21 6.18 3.99
N ASN A 133 2.61 4.92 4.06
CA ASN A 133 3.80 4.41 3.39
C ASN A 133 3.42 3.08 2.75
N LEU A 134 3.05 3.13 1.47
CA LEU A 134 2.76 1.93 0.70
C LEU A 134 4.04 1.45 0.04
N SER A 135 4.37 0.20 0.34
CA SER A 135 5.51 -0.54 -0.19
C SER A 135 5.54 -0.54 -1.71
N THR A 136 6.69 -0.81 -2.33
CA THR A 136 6.75 -1.01 -3.78
C THR A 136 5.83 -2.16 -4.19
N PRO A 137 4.95 -1.96 -5.19
CA PRO A 137 4.15 -3.07 -5.67
C PRO A 137 5.08 -4.16 -6.20
N SER A 138 4.79 -5.41 -5.87
CA SER A 138 5.53 -6.54 -6.43
C SER A 138 5.31 -6.54 -7.94
N LEU A 139 6.40 -6.57 -8.71
CA LEU A 139 6.40 -6.65 -10.17
C LEU A 139 5.99 -8.07 -10.61
N ASN A 140 4.80 -8.52 -10.23
CA ASN A 140 4.22 -9.78 -10.72
C ASN A 140 3.62 -9.64 -12.13
N ASP A 141 3.49 -8.42 -12.66
CA ASP A 141 2.95 -8.15 -14.01
C ASP A 141 3.80 -8.76 -15.14
N GLY A 142 5.07 -9.07 -14.89
CA GLY A 142 5.95 -9.76 -15.84
C GLY A 142 5.87 -11.30 -15.78
N LEU A 143 5.21 -11.88 -14.78
CA LEU A 143 5.25 -13.32 -14.50
C LEU A 143 3.97 -14.07 -14.92
N GLY A 144 3.02 -13.40 -15.60
CA GLY A 144 1.88 -14.04 -16.24
C GLY A 144 0.92 -14.78 -15.30
N GLN A 145 0.94 -14.44 -14.01
CA GLN A 145 0.03 -15.03 -13.03
C GLN A 145 -0.77 -13.93 -12.34
N THR A 146 -2.03 -13.81 -12.76
CA THR A 146 -3.08 -13.17 -11.97
C THR A 146 -3.25 -14.01 -10.71
N LEU A 147 -2.67 -13.56 -9.60
CA LEU A 147 -3.01 -14.10 -8.29
C LEU A 147 -4.44 -13.67 -8.01
N GLU A 148 -5.40 -14.59 -8.16
CA GLU A 148 -6.73 -14.39 -7.59
C GLU A 148 -6.55 -14.22 -6.08
N LYS A 149 -6.75 -12.98 -5.65
CA LYS A 149 -6.74 -12.59 -4.25
C LYS A 149 -7.93 -13.28 -3.55
N PRO A 150 -7.73 -13.97 -2.43
CA PRO A 150 -8.81 -14.65 -1.71
C PRO A 150 -9.88 -13.67 -1.19
#